data_AF-A0AA97MTP4-F1
#
_entry.id   AF-A0AA97MTP4-F1
#
_cell.length_a   1.000
_cell.length_b   1.000
_cell.length_c   1.000
_cell.angle_alpha   90.00
_cell.angle_beta   90.00
_cell.angle_gamma   90.00
#
_symmetry.space_group_name_H-M   'P 1'
#
loop_
_entity.id
_entity.type
_entity.pdbx_description
1 polymer ?
#
loop_
_entity_poly.entity_id
_entity_poly.type
_entity_poly.pdbx_seq_one_letter_code
_entity_poly.pdbx_strand_id
1 'polypeptide(L)'
;GFLEDGILVQDVSRTRQRYLRSWTFPWDVTTVLPTELFCLLPGVPRVPGVPAARANRCLRVPRLFEAFDQCEMRTGWPNVFRVSKLTLYLLLGIHWHSCLYFALSAQLGLGVDPWVCPGFTRLLRRYLHSFYFSTLLLATVGDTPAPRRDEEFLFVTAGFLLAVLGFATITGNISTVIVNLSAADAAFYPDAGPVQRYLRARGAGRQLVGRVVRWHQHLRAQRKLPAEQEVLQHLSWGLRAEVAASVHLPALQRVRLFHSWEDGVLRQLVLRLRPQVFGPGEFVCRRGDVGHEMYFIREGRLAVVAEDGVTQLAVLGEGLYFGEISLINIKGNIAGNRRTANILSIGYSDLFCLGKEDLAEVLAEFPCARAAMEAKGRELLQGMGRLDTGAETTLMAAEAEAERQLQKLEVALDGLQTQAARLLAQLEASALRMALRVQHLE
;
A
#
# COMPACT_ATOMS: atom_id res chain seq x y z
N GLY A 1 -12.68 29.79 3.65
CA GLY A 1 -11.25 29.87 3.99
C GLY A 1 -10.43 29.39 2.82
N PHE A 2 -9.12 29.65 2.83
CA PHE A 2 -8.17 29.14 1.85
C PHE A 2 -6.95 28.56 2.58
N LEU A 3 -6.20 27.70 1.89
CA LEU A 3 -4.94 27.18 2.43
C LEU A 3 -3.80 28.14 2.12
N GLU A 4 -3.03 28.50 3.14
CA GLU A 4 -1.78 29.26 3.07
C GLU A 4 -0.75 28.48 3.89
N ASP A 5 0.33 28.05 3.26
CA ASP A 5 1.37 27.21 3.88
C ASP A 5 0.83 25.95 4.58
N GLY A 6 -0.27 25.39 4.05
CA GLY A 6 -0.94 24.20 4.61
C GLY A 6 -1.88 24.47 5.78
N ILE A 7 -2.02 25.73 6.21
CA ILE A 7 -2.92 26.13 7.30
C ILE A 7 -4.21 26.73 6.72
N LEU A 8 -5.36 26.31 7.26
CA LEU A 8 -6.65 26.84 6.85
C LEU A 8 -6.85 28.25 7.43
N VAL A 9 -6.74 29.27 6.59
CA VAL A 9 -7.03 30.65 6.95
C VAL A 9 -8.55 30.89 6.86
N GLN A 10 -9.18 31.26 7.97
CA GLN A 10 -10.61 31.55 8.06
C GLN A 10 -10.95 33.05 8.17
N ASP A 11 -9.95 33.93 8.13
CA ASP A 11 -10.16 35.38 8.17
C ASP A 11 -10.98 35.86 6.95
N VAL A 12 -12.12 36.50 7.24
CA VAL A 12 -13.08 37.00 6.25
C VAL A 12 -12.44 38.07 5.36
N SER A 13 -11.61 38.95 5.94
CA SER A 13 -11.01 40.08 5.22
C SER A 13 -10.03 39.59 4.16
N ARG A 14 -9.12 38.69 4.54
CA ARG A 14 -8.13 38.06 3.66
C ARG A 14 -8.81 37.17 2.61
N THR A 15 -9.84 36.42 2.99
CA THR A 15 -10.62 35.59 2.06
C THR A 15 -11.29 36.44 0.99
N ARG A 16 -11.91 37.57 1.36
CA ARG A 16 -12.55 38.50 0.43
C ARG A 16 -11.54 39.11 -0.54
N GLN A 17 -10.41 39.61 -0.03
CA GLN A 17 -9.38 40.22 -0.88
C GLN A 17 -8.81 39.22 -1.89
N ARG A 18 -8.56 37.99 -1.45
CA ARG A 18 -8.08 36.91 -2.33
C ARG A 18 -9.12 36.55 -3.40
N TYR A 19 -10.38 36.43 -3.03
CA TYR A 19 -11.46 36.12 -3.97
C TYR A 19 -11.63 37.23 -5.02
N LEU A 20 -11.65 38.50 -4.61
CA LEU A 20 -11.79 39.62 -5.55
C LEU A 20 -10.60 39.78 -6.51
N ARG A 21 -9.39 39.40 -6.07
CA ARG A 21 -8.19 39.39 -6.92
C ARG A 21 -8.10 38.14 -7.80
N SER A 22 -8.89 37.11 -7.50
CA SER A 22 -8.92 35.86 -8.27
C SER A 22 -9.57 36.07 -9.63
N TRP A 23 -9.05 35.38 -10.64
CA TRP A 23 -9.65 35.29 -11.96
C TRP A 23 -11.05 34.66 -11.93
N THR A 24 -11.42 33.93 -10.88
CA THR A 24 -12.75 33.30 -10.73
C THR A 24 -13.88 34.30 -10.50
N PHE A 25 -13.58 35.47 -9.92
CA PHE A 25 -14.58 36.49 -9.59
C PHE A 25 -15.38 36.98 -10.80
N PRO A 26 -14.77 37.46 -11.90
CA PRO A 26 -15.53 37.92 -13.07
C PRO A 26 -16.38 36.80 -13.69
N TRP A 27 -15.87 35.56 -13.74
CA TRP A 27 -16.62 34.39 -14.22
C TRP A 27 -17.87 34.14 -13.38
N ASP A 28 -17.73 34.15 -12.05
CA ASP A 28 -18.85 33.93 -11.13
C ASP A 28 -19.93 35.01 -11.28
N VAL A 29 -19.52 36.27 -11.46
CA VAL A 29 -20.46 37.39 -11.72
C VAL A 29 -21.24 37.14 -13.02
N THR A 30 -20.57 36.81 -14.13
CA THR A 30 -21.23 36.55 -15.41
C THR A 30 -22.24 35.41 -15.34
N THR A 31 -21.99 34.39 -14.51
CA THR A 31 -22.91 33.25 -14.34
C THR A 31 -24.20 33.60 -13.60
N VAL A 32 -24.19 34.66 -12.78
CA VAL A 32 -25.32 35.07 -11.93
C VAL A 32 -26.16 36.15 -12.62
N LEU A 33 -25.63 36.82 -13.64
CA LEU A 33 -26.34 37.89 -14.35
C LEU A 33 -27.69 37.37 -14.90
N PRO A 34 -28.81 38.08 -14.61
CA PRO A 34 -30.14 37.70 -15.09
C PRO A 34 -30.30 38.13 -16.55
N THR A 35 -29.60 37.44 -17.46
CA THR A 35 -29.59 37.69 -18.91
C THR A 35 -30.99 37.66 -19.52
N GLU A 36 -31.91 36.92 -18.91
CA GLU A 36 -33.33 36.84 -19.27
C GLU A 36 -34.07 38.18 -19.16
N LEU A 37 -33.65 39.04 -18.24
CA LEU A 37 -34.29 40.32 -17.99
C LEU A 37 -34.03 41.30 -19.13
N PHE A 38 -32.90 41.15 -19.84
CA PHE A 38 -32.61 41.94 -21.04
C PHE A 38 -33.54 41.61 -22.21
N CYS A 39 -34.11 40.40 -22.24
CA CYS A 39 -35.10 40.02 -23.26
C CYS A 39 -36.48 40.69 -23.03
N LEU A 40 -36.70 41.36 -21.89
CA LEU A 40 -37.93 42.10 -21.58
C LEU A 40 -37.85 43.59 -21.96
N LEU A 41 -36.69 44.08 -22.40
CA LEU A 41 -36.50 45.50 -22.76
C LEU A 41 -37.23 45.85 -24.07
N PRO A 42 -37.92 47.01 -24.13
CA PRO A 42 -38.61 47.46 -25.34
C PRO A 42 -37.59 47.75 -26.45
N GLY A 43 -37.78 47.15 -27.63
CA GLY A 43 -36.92 47.33 -28.81
C GLY A 43 -36.06 46.12 -29.19
N VAL A 44 -36.00 45.08 -28.35
CA VAL A 44 -35.31 43.82 -28.70
C VAL A 44 -36.29 42.91 -29.46
N PRO A 45 -35.96 42.41 -30.67
CA PRO A 45 -36.82 41.47 -31.38
C PRO A 45 -37.04 40.23 -30.49
N ARG A 46 -38.31 39.84 -30.26
CA ARG A 46 -38.66 38.61 -29.55
C ARG A 46 -38.27 37.41 -30.41
N VAL A 47 -36.98 37.09 -30.44
CA VAL A 47 -36.46 35.87 -31.05
C VAL A 47 -37.11 34.68 -30.31
N PRO A 48 -37.65 33.67 -31.00
CA PRO A 48 -38.11 32.44 -30.37
C PRO A 48 -36.91 31.70 -29.76
N GLY A 49 -36.56 32.04 -28.51
CA GLY A 49 -35.31 31.58 -27.88
C GLY A 49 -35.09 32.06 -26.44
N VAL A 50 -36.14 32.46 -25.72
CA VAL A 50 -36.07 32.91 -24.30
C VAL A 50 -35.30 31.92 -23.38
N PRO A 51 -35.34 30.59 -23.59
CA PRO A 51 -34.51 29.66 -22.81
C PRO A 51 -33.00 29.73 -23.09
N ALA A 52 -32.59 30.03 -24.33
CA ALA A 52 -31.17 30.09 -24.72
C ALA A 52 -30.43 31.28 -24.08
N ALA A 53 -31.16 32.34 -23.73
CA ALA A 53 -30.62 33.48 -22.96
C ALA A 53 -30.06 33.04 -21.59
N ARG A 54 -30.50 31.89 -21.03
CA ARG A 54 -30.01 31.33 -19.77
C ARG A 54 -28.70 30.54 -19.90
N ALA A 55 -28.12 30.45 -21.10
CA ALA A 55 -26.88 29.70 -21.34
C ALA A 55 -25.68 30.22 -20.53
N ASN A 56 -25.71 31.48 -20.08
CA ASN A 56 -24.69 32.03 -19.18
C ASN A 56 -24.57 31.25 -17.85
N ARG A 57 -25.62 30.53 -17.43
CA ARG A 57 -25.59 29.66 -16.25
C ARG A 57 -24.71 28.41 -16.47
N CYS A 58 -24.52 27.98 -17.72
CA CYS A 58 -23.61 26.88 -18.06
C CYS A 58 -22.14 27.23 -17.83
N LEU A 59 -21.79 28.51 -17.65
CA LEU A 59 -20.43 28.93 -17.29
C LEU A 59 -19.99 28.46 -15.89
N ARG A 60 -20.88 27.86 -15.10
CA ARG A 60 -20.57 27.25 -13.79
C ARG A 60 -19.91 25.87 -13.88
N VAL A 61 -19.68 25.35 -15.08
CA VAL A 61 -19.05 24.04 -15.32
C VAL A 61 -17.73 23.83 -14.55
N PRO A 62 -16.82 24.82 -14.37
CA PRO A 62 -15.60 24.61 -13.58
C PRO A 62 -15.85 24.16 -12.14
N ARG A 63 -16.90 24.65 -11.48
CA ARG A 63 -17.27 24.24 -10.12
C ARG A 63 -17.78 22.79 -10.08
N LEU A 64 -18.41 22.33 -11.16
CA LEU A 64 -18.83 20.93 -11.30
C LEU A 64 -17.60 20.02 -11.41
N PHE A 65 -16.59 20.42 -12.19
CA PHE A 65 -15.34 19.66 -12.28
C PHE A 65 -14.61 19.60 -10.94
N GLU A 66 -14.53 20.72 -10.21
CA GLU A 66 -13.97 20.74 -8.87
C GLU A 66 -14.71 19.79 -7.91
N ALA A 67 -16.04 19.77 -7.95
CA ALA A 67 -16.85 18.84 -7.16
C ALA A 67 -16.60 17.38 -7.57
N PHE A 68 -16.46 17.08 -8.86
CA PHE A 68 -16.15 15.75 -9.34
C PHE A 68 -14.76 15.30 -8.91
N ASP A 69 -13.75 16.16 -8.95
CA ASP A 69 -12.39 15.83 -8.52
C ASP A 69 -12.35 15.55 -7.00
N GLN A 70 -13.07 16.34 -6.20
CA GLN A 70 -13.21 16.08 -4.77
C GLN A 70 -13.95 14.77 -4.47
N CYS A 71 -15.01 14.44 -5.23
CA CYS A 71 -15.69 13.16 -5.12
C CYS A 71 -14.78 12.00 -5.51
N GLU A 72 -13.99 12.13 -6.58
CA GLU A 72 -13.06 11.09 -7.04
C GLU A 72 -12.01 10.77 -5.97
N MET A 73 -11.50 11.78 -5.26
CA MET A 73 -10.54 11.59 -4.15
C MET A 73 -11.15 10.96 -2.89
N ARG A 74 -12.42 11.21 -2.60
CA ARG A 74 -13.08 10.72 -1.38
C ARG A 74 -13.73 9.35 -1.54
N THR A 75 -13.99 8.92 -2.77
CA THR A 75 -14.69 7.67 -3.04
C THR A 75 -13.72 6.49 -2.92
N GLY A 76 -14.09 5.43 -2.20
CA GLY A 76 -13.28 4.20 -2.11
C GLY A 76 -13.18 3.40 -3.42
N TRP A 77 -13.85 3.85 -4.48
CA TRP A 77 -13.98 3.20 -5.79
C TRP A 77 -13.71 4.20 -6.93
N PRO A 78 -12.51 4.81 -7.00
CA PRO A 78 -12.22 5.91 -7.92
C PRO A 78 -12.42 5.54 -9.39
N ASN A 79 -12.08 4.29 -9.76
CA ASN A 79 -12.25 3.79 -11.13
C ASN A 79 -13.72 3.71 -11.57
N VAL A 80 -14.64 3.32 -10.67
CA VAL A 80 -16.08 3.28 -10.96
C VAL A 80 -16.62 4.69 -11.15
N PHE A 81 -16.20 5.62 -10.29
CA PHE A 81 -16.59 7.03 -10.41
C PHE A 81 -16.11 7.64 -11.73
N ARG A 82 -14.88 7.33 -12.16
CA ARG A 82 -14.31 7.77 -13.43
C ARG A 82 -15.12 7.29 -14.64
N VAL A 83 -15.52 6.01 -14.67
CA VAL A 83 -16.37 5.46 -15.73
C VAL A 83 -17.73 6.13 -15.73
N SER A 84 -18.38 6.26 -14.57
CA SER A 84 -19.68 6.95 -14.44
C SER A 84 -19.64 8.40 -14.94
N LYS A 85 -18.57 9.14 -14.63
CA LYS A 85 -18.33 10.51 -15.11
C LYS A 85 -18.26 10.57 -16.64
N LEU A 86 -17.54 9.64 -17.27
CA LEU A 86 -17.44 9.54 -18.73
C LEU A 86 -18.78 9.16 -19.39
N THR A 87 -19.51 8.22 -18.80
CA THR A 87 -20.86 7.86 -19.26
C THR A 87 -21.81 9.06 -19.19
N LEU A 88 -21.75 9.84 -18.11
CA LEU A 88 -22.54 11.07 -17.98
C LEU A 88 -22.18 12.10 -19.07
N TYR A 89 -20.89 12.30 -19.38
CA TYR A 89 -20.47 13.20 -20.45
C TYR A 89 -20.97 12.74 -21.82
N LEU A 90 -20.94 11.43 -22.10
CA LEU A 90 -21.50 10.86 -23.32
C LEU A 90 -23.01 11.13 -23.43
N LEU A 91 -23.77 10.83 -22.38
CA LEU A 91 -25.22 11.05 -22.36
C LEU A 91 -25.57 12.54 -22.52
N LEU A 92 -24.81 13.44 -21.90
CA LEU A 92 -24.98 14.88 -22.06
C LEU A 92 -24.66 15.32 -23.49
N GLY A 93 -23.59 14.80 -24.09
CA GLY A 93 -23.24 15.06 -25.49
C GLY A 93 -24.33 14.62 -26.46
N ILE A 94 -24.86 13.41 -26.30
CA ILE A 94 -25.99 12.89 -27.09
C ILE A 94 -27.23 13.78 -26.92
N HIS A 95 -27.54 14.17 -25.68
CA HIS A 95 -28.65 15.07 -25.39
C HIS A 95 -28.49 16.42 -26.12
N TRP A 96 -27.34 17.07 -26.01
CA TRP A 96 -27.09 18.37 -26.66
C TRP A 96 -27.14 18.26 -28.18
N HIS A 97 -26.51 17.21 -28.73
CA HIS A 97 -26.58 16.93 -30.17
C HIS A 97 -28.04 16.71 -30.63
N SER A 98 -28.84 16.00 -29.85
CA SER A 98 -30.26 15.76 -30.16
C SER A 98 -31.11 17.04 -30.14
N CYS A 99 -30.84 17.94 -29.20
CA CYS A 99 -31.48 19.24 -29.13
C CYS A 99 -31.08 20.12 -30.32
N LEU A 100 -29.80 20.09 -30.71
CA LEU A 100 -29.30 20.84 -31.88
C LEU A 100 -29.89 20.30 -33.19
N TYR A 101 -29.96 18.97 -33.35
CA TYR A 101 -30.62 18.33 -34.49
C TYR A 101 -32.10 18.74 -34.59
N PHE A 102 -32.82 18.75 -33.47
CA PHE A 102 -34.22 19.20 -33.46
C PHE A 102 -34.35 20.70 -33.78
N ALA A 103 -33.46 21.54 -33.26
CA ALA A 103 -33.45 22.98 -33.54
C ALA A 103 -33.21 23.26 -35.03
N LEU A 104 -32.25 22.57 -35.66
CA LEU A 104 -31.99 22.65 -37.10
C LEU A 104 -33.19 22.14 -37.91
N SER A 105 -33.76 21.00 -37.52
CA SER A 105 -34.98 20.44 -38.12
C SER A 105 -36.16 21.42 -38.07
N ALA A 106 -36.31 22.17 -36.97
CA ALA A 106 -37.36 23.17 -36.82
C ALA A 106 -37.14 24.41 -37.71
N GLN A 107 -35.89 24.78 -37.99
CA GLN A 107 -35.55 25.89 -38.89
C GLN A 107 -35.72 25.52 -40.36
N LEU A 108 -35.33 24.29 -40.74
CA LEU A 108 -35.43 23.79 -42.12
C LEU A 108 -36.86 23.43 -42.55
N GLY A 109 -37.75 23.20 -41.57
CA GLY A 109 -39.16 22.84 -41.75
C GLY A 109 -39.42 21.38 -41.43
N LEU A 110 -40.23 21.10 -40.41
CA LEU A 110 -40.51 19.74 -39.93
C LEU A 110 -41.18 18.87 -41.01
N GLY A 111 -40.62 17.68 -41.27
CA GLY A 111 -41.17 16.70 -42.21
C GLY A 111 -41.06 17.06 -43.69
N VAL A 112 -40.24 18.05 -44.06
CA VAL A 112 -40.03 18.47 -45.46
C VAL A 112 -39.25 17.40 -46.26
N ASP A 113 -38.35 16.69 -45.59
CA ASP A 113 -37.55 15.61 -46.17
C ASP A 113 -37.40 14.44 -45.17
N PRO A 114 -36.91 13.28 -45.62
CA PRO A 114 -36.78 12.09 -44.76
C PRO A 114 -35.74 12.23 -43.64
N TRP A 115 -34.82 13.20 -43.73
CA TRP A 115 -33.75 13.40 -42.75
C TRP A 115 -34.20 14.27 -41.57
N VAL A 116 -35.00 15.29 -41.85
CA VAL A 116 -35.55 16.21 -40.86
C VAL A 116 -36.55 15.49 -39.95
N CYS A 117 -36.59 15.91 -38.67
CA CYS A 117 -37.53 15.34 -37.70
C CYS A 117 -38.98 15.42 -38.21
N PRO A 118 -39.73 14.30 -38.25
CA PRO A 118 -41.12 14.31 -38.67
C PRO A 118 -41.97 15.21 -37.75
N GLY A 119 -43.02 15.80 -38.32
CA GLY A 119 -43.97 16.70 -37.63
C GLY A 119 -44.86 16.00 -36.59
N PHE A 120 -44.31 15.18 -35.68
CA PHE A 120 -45.06 14.50 -34.63
C PHE A 120 -45.79 15.52 -33.75
N THR A 121 -46.99 15.19 -33.26
CA THR A 121 -47.77 16.09 -32.39
C THR A 121 -47.28 16.10 -30.94
N ARG A 122 -46.82 14.95 -30.42
CA ARG A 122 -46.34 14.81 -29.03
C ARG A 122 -44.87 15.24 -28.88
N LEU A 123 -44.60 16.13 -27.92
CA LEU A 123 -43.24 16.61 -27.62
C LEU A 123 -42.28 15.46 -27.25
N LEU A 124 -42.74 14.51 -26.42
CA LEU A 124 -41.95 13.35 -26.03
C LEU A 124 -41.50 12.52 -27.25
N ARG A 125 -42.37 12.36 -28.26
CA ARG A 125 -42.04 11.61 -29.48
C ARG A 125 -40.98 12.33 -30.31
N ARG A 126 -41.05 13.67 -30.40
CA ARG A 126 -40.03 14.50 -31.05
C ARG A 126 -38.67 14.32 -30.38
N TYR A 127 -38.63 14.46 -29.05
CA TYR A 127 -37.40 14.29 -28.28
C TYR A 127 -36.80 12.89 -28.43
N LEU A 128 -37.61 11.84 -28.24
CA LEU A 128 -37.13 10.45 -28.36
C LEU A 128 -36.61 10.13 -29.76
N HIS A 129 -37.25 10.64 -30.82
CA HIS A 129 -36.78 10.47 -32.19
C HIS A 129 -35.45 11.17 -32.42
N SER A 130 -35.33 12.44 -32.01
CA SER A 130 -34.09 13.22 -32.13
C SER A 130 -32.95 12.60 -31.31
N PHE A 131 -33.25 12.06 -30.13
CA PHE A 131 -32.29 11.36 -29.27
C PHE A 131 -31.85 10.03 -29.88
N TYR A 132 -32.77 9.27 -30.47
CA TYR A 132 -32.47 8.03 -31.20
C TYR A 132 -31.57 8.29 -32.40
N PHE A 133 -31.90 9.28 -33.24
CA PHE A 133 -31.08 9.70 -34.38
C PHE A 133 -29.66 10.07 -33.94
N SER A 134 -29.55 10.89 -32.89
CA SER A 134 -28.25 11.34 -32.39
C SER A 134 -27.44 10.20 -31.77
N THR A 135 -28.09 9.27 -31.08
CA THR A 135 -27.44 8.07 -30.54
C THR A 135 -26.84 7.21 -31.65
N LEU A 136 -27.59 6.97 -32.74
CA LEU A 136 -27.10 6.18 -33.88
C LEU A 136 -25.89 6.83 -34.58
N LEU A 137 -25.91 8.16 -34.73
CA LEU A 137 -24.81 8.92 -35.31
C LEU A 137 -23.59 8.92 -34.39
N LEU A 138 -23.76 9.27 -33.10
CA LEU A 138 -22.65 9.37 -32.15
C LEU A 138 -22.07 8.02 -31.73
N ALA A 139 -22.85 6.94 -31.81
CA ALA A 139 -22.37 5.57 -31.64
C ALA A 139 -21.78 4.96 -32.93
N THR A 140 -21.65 5.77 -34.00
CA THR A 140 -21.11 5.36 -35.30
C THR A 140 -21.81 4.14 -35.93
N VAL A 141 -23.09 3.93 -35.63
CA VAL A 141 -23.91 2.88 -36.26
C VAL A 141 -24.34 3.34 -37.65
N GLY A 142 -24.72 4.62 -37.78
CA GLY A 142 -24.94 5.28 -39.08
C GLY A 142 -26.21 4.87 -39.83
N ASP A 143 -27.14 4.13 -39.22
CA ASP A 143 -28.44 3.77 -39.82
C ASP A 143 -29.42 4.94 -39.76
N THR A 144 -29.07 6.03 -40.44
CA THR A 144 -29.84 7.27 -40.49
C THR A 144 -30.16 7.65 -41.94
N PRO A 145 -31.30 8.29 -42.22
CA PRO A 145 -31.64 8.77 -43.56
C PRO A 145 -30.50 9.62 -44.15
N ALA A 146 -30.31 9.57 -45.47
CA ALA A 146 -29.26 10.34 -46.12
C ALA A 146 -29.60 11.85 -46.14
N PRO A 147 -28.66 12.74 -45.79
CA PRO A 147 -28.84 14.18 -45.92
C PRO A 147 -28.98 14.58 -47.39
N ARG A 148 -29.74 15.64 -47.66
CA ARG A 148 -30.02 16.18 -48.98
C ARG A 148 -29.55 17.62 -49.15
N ARG A 149 -29.53 18.41 -48.07
CA ARG A 149 -29.12 19.82 -48.09
C ARG A 149 -27.69 19.98 -47.56
N ASP A 150 -26.99 21.02 -48.02
CA ASP A 150 -25.62 21.31 -47.58
C ASP A 150 -25.50 21.49 -46.06
N GLU A 151 -26.51 22.11 -45.44
CA GLU A 151 -26.58 22.28 -43.97
C GLU A 151 -26.65 20.94 -43.22
N GLU A 152 -27.38 19.98 -43.77
CA GLU A 152 -27.54 18.63 -43.20
C GLU A 152 -26.23 17.84 -43.36
N PHE A 153 -25.55 17.96 -44.50
CA PHE A 153 -24.23 17.37 -44.72
C PHE A 153 -23.19 17.91 -43.74
N LEU A 154 -23.15 19.22 -43.52
CA LEU A 154 -22.25 19.84 -42.55
C LEU A 154 -22.54 19.36 -41.12
N PHE A 155 -23.82 19.30 -40.74
CA PHE A 155 -24.24 18.83 -39.42
C PHE A 155 -23.85 17.37 -39.16
N VAL A 156 -24.17 16.46 -40.10
CA VAL A 156 -23.83 15.04 -39.98
C VAL A 156 -22.32 14.84 -39.97
N THR A 157 -21.56 15.55 -40.82
CA THR A 157 -20.09 15.45 -40.87
C THR A 157 -19.45 15.94 -39.57
N ALA A 158 -19.90 17.09 -39.04
CA ALA A 158 -19.41 17.60 -37.76
C ALA A 158 -19.77 16.66 -36.59
N GLY A 159 -21.00 16.13 -36.58
CA GLY A 159 -21.45 15.15 -35.59
C GLY A 159 -20.64 13.85 -35.66
N PHE A 160 -20.32 13.36 -36.85
CA PHE A 160 -19.50 12.16 -37.04
C PHE A 160 -18.04 12.37 -36.60
N LEU A 161 -17.43 13.51 -36.89
CA LEU A 161 -16.09 13.84 -36.39
C LEU A 161 -16.06 13.91 -34.86
N LEU A 162 -17.07 14.52 -34.25
CA LEU A 162 -17.24 14.55 -32.79
C LEU A 162 -17.43 13.13 -32.23
N ALA A 163 -18.19 12.27 -32.92
CA ALA A 163 -18.43 10.88 -32.54
C ALA A 163 -17.13 10.06 -32.51
N VAL A 164 -16.31 10.14 -33.56
CA VAL A 164 -15.04 9.41 -33.66
C VAL A 164 -14.08 9.84 -32.55
N LEU A 165 -13.97 11.15 -32.29
CA LEU A 165 -13.15 11.68 -31.18
C LEU A 165 -13.69 11.23 -29.80
N GLY A 166 -15.02 11.32 -29.61
CA GLY A 166 -15.67 10.88 -28.38
C GLY A 166 -15.47 9.39 -28.12
N PHE A 167 -15.66 8.54 -29.12
CA PHE A 167 -15.46 7.10 -29.02
C PHE A 167 -14.00 6.73 -28.70
N ALA A 168 -13.03 7.40 -29.34
CA ALA A 168 -11.61 7.21 -29.06
C ALA A 168 -11.25 7.56 -27.61
N THR A 169 -11.78 8.68 -27.08
CA THR A 169 -11.52 9.08 -25.68
C THR A 169 -12.15 8.13 -24.66
N ILE A 170 -13.36 7.62 -24.92
CA ILE A 170 -14.02 6.65 -24.03
C ILE A 170 -13.25 5.32 -24.01
N THR A 171 -12.91 4.80 -25.19
CA THR A 171 -12.16 3.54 -25.32
C THR A 171 -10.77 3.66 -24.66
N GLY A 172 -10.08 4.79 -24.84
CA GLY A 172 -8.81 5.07 -24.18
C GLY A 172 -8.92 5.10 -22.66
N ASN A 173 -9.93 5.77 -22.11
CA ASN A 173 -10.13 5.84 -20.66
C ASN A 173 -10.56 4.51 -20.04
N ILE A 174 -11.38 3.71 -20.72
CA ILE A 174 -11.74 2.37 -20.25
C ILE A 174 -10.49 1.47 -20.24
N SER A 175 -9.66 1.56 -21.29
CA SER A 175 -8.39 0.83 -21.36
C SER A 175 -7.45 1.19 -20.20
N THR A 176 -7.30 2.48 -19.87
CA THR A 176 -6.45 2.89 -18.74
C THR A 176 -7.00 2.39 -17.41
N VAL A 177 -8.31 2.35 -17.21
CA VAL A 177 -8.93 1.76 -16.00
C VAL A 177 -8.61 0.27 -15.89
N ILE A 178 -8.73 -0.49 -16.98
CA ILE A 178 -8.40 -1.93 -17.01
C ILE A 178 -6.93 -2.16 -16.68
N VAL A 179 -6.04 -1.36 -17.28
CA VAL A 179 -4.60 -1.43 -17.00
C VAL A 179 -4.30 -1.08 -15.55
N ASN A 180 -4.90 -0.03 -15.00
CA ASN A 180 -4.69 0.37 -13.60
C ASN A 180 -5.18 -0.68 -12.60
N LEU A 181 -6.35 -1.27 -12.84
CA LEU A 181 -6.87 -2.37 -12.01
C LEU A 181 -5.94 -3.59 -12.06
N SER A 182 -5.46 -3.94 -13.25
CA SER A 182 -4.54 -5.06 -13.44
C SER A 182 -3.15 -4.78 -12.84
N ALA A 183 -2.69 -3.53 -12.91
CA ALA A 183 -1.40 -3.10 -12.37
C ALA A 183 -1.38 -3.13 -10.83
N ALA A 184 -2.48 -2.75 -10.18
CA ALA A 184 -2.60 -2.86 -8.73
C ALA A 184 -2.42 -4.32 -8.27
N ASP A 185 -3.10 -5.27 -8.92
CA ASP A 185 -2.94 -6.69 -8.62
C ASP A 185 -1.53 -7.21 -8.95
N ALA A 186 -0.95 -6.77 -10.07
CA ALA A 186 0.38 -7.16 -10.50
C ALA A 186 1.50 -6.63 -9.59
N ALA A 187 1.27 -5.50 -8.90
CA ALA A 187 2.21 -4.96 -7.92
C ALA A 187 2.34 -5.89 -6.69
N PHE A 188 1.25 -6.52 -6.26
CA PHE A 188 1.27 -7.46 -5.12
C PHE A 188 1.63 -8.89 -5.53
N TYR A 189 1.25 -9.31 -6.74
CA TYR A 189 1.48 -10.67 -7.24
C TYR A 189 2.12 -10.61 -8.64
N PRO A 190 3.45 -10.51 -8.72
CA PRO A 190 4.16 -10.50 -9.99
C PRO A 190 3.81 -11.75 -10.82
N ASP A 191 3.68 -11.58 -12.13
CA ASP A 191 3.42 -12.71 -13.03
C ASP A 191 4.58 -13.71 -12.96
N ALA A 192 4.26 -15.00 -12.94
CA ALA A 192 5.24 -16.07 -13.00
C ALA A 192 5.87 -16.20 -14.41
N GLY A 193 5.30 -15.56 -15.43
CA GLY A 193 5.75 -15.60 -16.82
C GLY A 193 7.25 -15.36 -17.04
N PRO A 194 7.84 -14.25 -16.54
CA PRO A 194 9.27 -13.98 -16.66
C PRO A 194 10.15 -15.08 -16.05
N VAL A 195 9.81 -15.57 -14.85
CA VAL A 195 10.54 -16.66 -14.18
C VAL A 195 10.43 -17.96 -14.97
N GLN A 196 9.24 -18.27 -15.51
CA GLN A 196 9.05 -19.44 -16.37
C GLN A 196 9.89 -19.36 -17.64
N ARG A 197 9.96 -18.18 -18.29
CA ARG A 197 10.81 -17.96 -19.46
C ARG A 197 12.28 -18.14 -19.14
N TYR A 198 12.74 -17.59 -18.01
CA TYR A 198 14.10 -17.79 -17.52
C TYR A 198 14.43 -19.27 -17.30
N LEU A 199 13.56 -20.00 -16.61
CA LEU A 199 13.75 -21.43 -16.35
C LEU A 199 13.77 -22.27 -17.63
N ARG A 200 12.87 -21.97 -18.58
CA ARG A 200 12.85 -22.65 -19.89
C ARG A 200 14.11 -22.33 -20.70
N ALA A 201 14.56 -21.08 -20.71
CA ALA A 201 15.78 -20.67 -21.41
C ALA A 201 17.04 -21.35 -20.85
N ARG A 202 17.05 -21.66 -19.55
CA ARG A 202 18.14 -22.39 -18.88
C ARG A 202 17.99 -23.92 -18.93
N GLY A 203 16.98 -24.44 -19.63
CA GLY A 203 16.76 -25.89 -19.73
C GLY A 203 16.29 -26.56 -18.45
N ALA A 204 15.68 -25.82 -17.52
CA ALA A 204 15.15 -26.39 -16.28
C ALA A 204 14.03 -27.42 -16.58
N GLY A 205 14.00 -28.50 -15.79
CA GLY A 205 13.02 -29.57 -15.96
C GLY A 205 11.57 -29.10 -15.82
N ARG A 206 10.65 -29.74 -16.56
CA ARG A 206 9.21 -29.42 -16.54
C ARG A 206 8.60 -29.49 -15.14
N GLN A 207 9.13 -30.35 -14.28
CA GLN A 207 8.70 -30.47 -12.88
C GLN A 207 8.98 -29.20 -12.07
N LEU A 208 10.16 -28.58 -12.20
CA LEU A 208 10.51 -27.36 -11.49
C LEU A 208 9.65 -26.18 -11.97
N VAL A 209 9.48 -26.04 -13.28
CA VAL A 209 8.60 -25.01 -13.87
C VAL A 209 7.17 -25.16 -13.33
N GLY A 210 6.63 -26.38 -13.34
CA GLY A 210 5.30 -26.67 -12.79
C GLY A 210 5.16 -26.36 -11.29
N ARG A 211 6.21 -26.62 -10.50
CA ARG A 211 6.26 -26.26 -9.07
C ARG A 211 6.19 -24.74 -8.87
N VAL A 212 6.99 -23.97 -9.59
CA VAL A 212 7.01 -22.50 -9.50
C VAL A 212 5.66 -21.88 -9.88
N VAL A 213 4.99 -22.43 -10.91
CA VAL A 213 3.64 -21.98 -11.31
C VAL A 213 2.63 -22.24 -10.20
N ARG A 214 2.61 -23.46 -9.64
CA ARG A 214 1.68 -23.81 -8.54
C ARG A 214 1.90 -22.95 -7.30
N TRP A 215 3.16 -22.67 -6.96
CA TRP A 215 3.50 -21.78 -5.84
C TRP A 215 2.95 -20.36 -6.04
N HIS A 216 3.18 -19.74 -7.21
CA HIS A 216 2.61 -18.41 -7.51
C HIS A 216 1.08 -18.41 -7.50
N GLN A 217 0.45 -19.45 -8.06
CA GLN A 217 -1.01 -19.60 -8.04
C GLN A 217 -1.55 -19.69 -6.61
N HIS A 218 -0.88 -20.44 -5.73
CA HIS A 218 -1.27 -20.54 -4.33
C HIS A 218 -1.18 -19.20 -3.61
N LEU A 219 -0.07 -18.47 -3.76
CA LEU A 219 0.11 -17.15 -3.15
C LEU A 219 -0.99 -16.18 -3.56
N ARG A 220 -1.31 -16.15 -4.87
CA ARG A 220 -2.37 -15.28 -5.40
C ARG A 220 -3.76 -15.70 -4.91
N ALA A 221 -4.07 -17.00 -4.91
CA ALA A 221 -5.36 -17.52 -4.48
C ALA A 221 -5.64 -17.22 -2.99
N GLN A 222 -4.61 -17.32 -2.15
CA GLN A 222 -4.72 -17.05 -0.71
C GLN A 222 -4.45 -15.59 -0.33
N ARG A 223 -4.24 -14.70 -1.31
CA ARG A 223 -3.91 -13.29 -1.12
C ARG A 223 -2.75 -13.05 -0.13
N LYS A 224 -1.71 -13.88 -0.22
CA LYS A 224 -0.51 -13.79 0.65
C LYS A 224 0.48 -12.82 0.06
N LEU A 225 0.75 -11.70 0.75
CA LEU A 225 1.72 -10.70 0.31
C LEU A 225 3.16 -11.22 0.49
N PRO A 226 3.92 -11.46 -0.60
CA PRO A 226 5.30 -11.93 -0.48
C PRO A 226 6.24 -10.85 0.09
N ALA A 227 5.88 -9.57 -0.08
CA ALA A 227 6.66 -8.40 0.32
C ALA A 227 5.80 -7.41 1.13
N GLU A 228 5.14 -7.90 2.18
CA GLU A 228 4.33 -7.06 3.08
C GLU A 228 5.10 -5.82 3.58
N GLN A 229 6.39 -6.00 3.89
CA GLN A 229 7.25 -4.93 4.39
C GLN A 229 7.47 -3.80 3.37
N GLU A 230 7.53 -4.10 2.08
CA GLU A 230 7.64 -3.08 1.01
C GLU A 230 6.35 -2.26 0.89
N VAL A 231 5.19 -2.88 1.09
CA VAL A 231 3.90 -2.18 1.07
C VAL A 231 3.78 -1.25 2.27
N LEU A 232 4.18 -1.73 3.45
CA LEU A 232 4.11 -0.97 4.69
C LEU A 232 5.19 0.12 4.81
N GLN A 233 6.20 0.14 3.93
CA GLN A 233 7.28 1.12 3.97
C GLN A 233 6.79 2.56 3.76
N HIS A 234 5.67 2.73 3.05
CA HIS A 234 5.06 4.03 2.77
C HIS A 234 4.28 4.60 3.96
N LEU A 235 3.98 3.78 4.97
CA LEU A 235 3.35 4.23 6.20
C LEU A 235 4.39 4.82 7.15
N SER A 236 3.96 5.83 7.93
CA SER A 236 4.74 6.32 9.06
C SER A 236 4.99 5.19 10.06
N TRP A 237 6.08 5.30 10.81
CA TRP A 237 6.49 4.27 11.78
C TRP A 237 5.37 3.87 12.76
N GLY A 238 4.65 4.86 13.31
CA GLY A 238 3.54 4.60 14.24
C GLY A 238 2.40 3.79 13.60
N LEU A 239 1.96 4.19 12.41
CA LEU A 239 0.91 3.46 11.68
C LEU A 239 1.35 2.07 11.26
N ARG A 240 2.62 1.91 10.87
CA ARG A 240 3.20 0.60 10.55
C ARG A 240 3.15 -0.34 11.75
N ALA A 241 3.50 0.15 12.94
CA ALA A 241 3.45 -0.63 14.16
C ALA A 241 2.01 -1.03 14.54
N GLU A 242 1.05 -0.12 14.40
CA GLU A 242 -0.36 -0.41 14.67
C GLU A 242 -0.93 -1.44 13.69
N VAL A 243 -0.67 -1.28 12.39
CA VAL A 243 -1.10 -2.24 11.35
C VAL A 243 -0.49 -3.61 11.60
N ALA A 244 0.84 -3.69 11.77
CA ALA A 244 1.52 -4.96 12.02
C ALA A 244 0.99 -5.63 13.28
N ALA A 245 0.81 -4.88 14.39
CA ALA A 245 0.24 -5.40 15.63
C ALA A 245 -1.19 -5.94 15.42
N SER A 246 -2.04 -5.20 14.69
CA SER A 246 -3.42 -5.63 14.45
C SER A 246 -3.51 -6.92 13.63
N VAL A 247 -2.57 -7.16 12.71
CA VAL A 247 -2.57 -8.31 11.81
C VAL A 247 -1.89 -9.54 12.45
N HIS A 248 -0.72 -9.35 13.07
CA HIS A 248 0.16 -10.47 13.47
C HIS A 248 0.09 -10.82 14.95
N LEU A 249 -0.32 -9.89 15.84
CA LEU A 249 -0.37 -10.14 17.28
C LEU A 249 -1.30 -11.31 17.67
N PRO A 250 -2.50 -11.49 17.08
CA PRO A 250 -3.37 -12.61 17.41
C PRO A 250 -2.74 -13.98 17.08
N ALA A 251 -1.90 -14.05 16.04
CA ALA A 251 -1.22 -15.29 15.68
C ALA A 251 -0.07 -15.61 16.65
N LEU A 252 0.67 -14.59 17.11
CA LEU A 252 1.72 -14.77 18.12
C LEU A 252 1.15 -15.17 19.48
N GLN A 253 0.02 -14.59 19.90
CA GLN A 253 -0.60 -14.93 21.17
C GLN A 253 -1.06 -16.39 21.24
N ARG A 254 -1.25 -17.08 20.11
CA ARG A 254 -1.53 -18.53 20.09
C ARG A 254 -0.31 -19.38 20.41
N VAL A 255 0.90 -18.82 20.30
CA VAL A 255 2.15 -19.54 20.56
C VAL A 255 2.36 -19.66 22.06
N ARG A 256 2.47 -20.90 22.56
CA ARG A 256 2.61 -21.19 24.01
C ARG A 256 3.79 -20.46 24.67
N LEU A 257 4.88 -20.25 23.93
CA LEU A 257 6.06 -19.53 24.41
C LEU A 257 5.76 -18.09 24.86
N PHE A 258 4.82 -17.44 24.18
CA PHE A 258 4.53 -16.02 24.34
C PHE A 258 3.41 -15.71 25.34
N HIS A 259 2.76 -16.73 25.89
CA HIS A 259 1.68 -16.52 26.87
C HIS A 259 2.17 -15.90 28.19
N SER A 260 3.44 -16.09 28.54
CA SER A 260 4.07 -15.52 29.74
C SER A 260 4.79 -14.19 29.47
N TRP A 261 4.72 -13.67 28.25
CA TRP A 261 5.45 -12.47 27.85
C TRP A 261 4.55 -11.24 27.92
N GLU A 262 5.14 -10.09 28.24
CA GLU A 262 4.42 -8.83 28.26
C GLU A 262 4.06 -8.38 26.84
N ASP A 263 2.90 -7.73 26.68
CA ASP A 263 2.43 -7.22 25.39
C ASP A 263 3.43 -6.25 24.74
N GLY A 264 4.23 -5.53 25.53
CA GLY A 264 5.31 -4.67 25.03
C GLY A 264 6.35 -5.45 24.22
N VAL A 265 6.73 -6.65 24.68
CA VAL A 265 7.68 -7.52 23.97
C VAL A 265 7.07 -8.02 22.67
N LEU A 266 5.79 -8.44 22.71
CA LEU A 266 5.11 -8.95 21.53
C LEU A 266 4.98 -7.89 20.44
N ARG A 267 4.67 -6.63 20.80
CA ARG A 267 4.61 -5.52 19.84
C ARG A 267 5.95 -5.25 19.17
N GLN A 268 7.06 -5.34 19.91
CA GLN A 268 8.40 -5.20 19.34
C GLN A 268 8.79 -6.36 18.43
N LEU A 269 8.38 -7.58 18.78
CA LEU A 269 8.62 -8.76 17.95
C LEU A 269 7.86 -8.68 16.63
N VAL A 270 6.58 -8.30 16.65
CA VAL A 270 5.71 -8.22 15.47
C VAL A 270 6.35 -7.40 14.34
N LEU A 271 7.01 -6.30 14.67
CA LEU A 271 7.67 -5.41 13.71
C LEU A 271 8.87 -6.05 12.99
N ARG A 272 9.46 -7.10 13.59
CA ARG A 272 10.63 -7.82 13.09
C ARG A 272 10.27 -9.17 12.47
N LEU A 273 8.99 -9.57 12.51
CA LEU A 273 8.55 -10.83 11.89
C LEU A 273 8.46 -10.70 10.37
N ARG A 274 8.95 -11.74 9.70
CA ARG A 274 8.88 -11.87 8.24
C ARG A 274 8.00 -13.05 7.87
N PRO A 275 6.82 -12.84 7.25
CA PRO A 275 6.01 -13.93 6.73
C PRO A 275 6.77 -14.70 5.64
N GLN A 276 6.77 -16.04 5.71
CA GLN A 276 7.34 -16.93 4.71
C GLN A 276 6.37 -18.06 4.40
N VAL A 277 6.26 -18.43 3.12
CA VAL A 277 5.34 -19.47 2.65
C VAL A 277 6.14 -20.62 2.06
N PHE A 278 5.94 -21.81 2.61
CA PHE A 278 6.58 -23.05 2.14
C PHE A 278 5.58 -23.93 1.40
N GLY A 279 6.02 -24.52 0.28
CA GLY A 279 5.22 -25.46 -0.50
C GLY A 279 5.27 -26.90 0.04
N PRO A 280 4.36 -27.76 -0.43
CA PRO A 280 4.35 -29.18 -0.04
C PRO A 280 5.64 -29.90 -0.49
N GLY A 281 6.24 -30.65 0.43
CA GLY A 281 7.49 -31.37 0.21
C GLY A 281 8.74 -30.48 0.25
N GLU A 282 8.64 -29.23 0.67
CA GLU A 282 9.79 -28.34 0.83
C GLU A 282 10.37 -28.44 2.24
N PHE A 283 11.69 -28.53 2.32
CA PHE A 283 12.41 -28.49 3.59
C PHE A 283 12.51 -27.04 4.06
N VAL A 284 12.03 -26.77 5.27
CA VAL A 284 12.21 -25.47 5.92
C VAL A 284 13.64 -25.35 6.47
N CYS A 285 14.13 -26.43 7.08
CA CYS A 285 15.53 -26.54 7.49
C CYS A 285 15.98 -28.00 7.48
N ARG A 286 17.29 -28.21 7.31
CA ARG A 286 17.89 -29.54 7.38
C ARG A 286 18.79 -29.63 8.59
N ARG A 287 18.87 -30.83 9.16
CA ARG A 287 19.76 -31.14 10.27
C ARG A 287 21.20 -30.83 9.87
N GLY A 288 21.91 -30.13 10.75
CA GLY A 288 23.30 -29.74 10.53
C GLY A 288 23.48 -28.37 9.86
N ASP A 289 22.45 -27.80 9.25
CA ASP A 289 22.51 -26.42 8.73
C ASP A 289 22.73 -25.43 9.87
N VAL A 290 23.35 -24.29 9.58
CA VAL A 290 23.49 -23.22 10.57
C VAL A 290 22.14 -22.52 10.75
N GLY A 291 21.64 -22.48 11.98
CA GLY A 291 20.36 -21.86 12.31
C GLY A 291 20.51 -20.38 12.64
N HIS A 292 20.05 -19.52 11.74
CA HIS A 292 20.05 -18.06 11.92
C HIS A 292 18.69 -17.49 12.32
N GLU A 293 17.65 -18.33 12.35
CA GLU A 293 16.25 -17.90 12.42
C GLU A 293 15.42 -18.88 13.25
N MET A 294 14.28 -18.44 13.79
CA MET A 294 13.22 -19.34 14.27
C MET A 294 11.95 -19.10 13.48
N TYR A 295 11.09 -20.10 13.52
CA TYR A 295 9.82 -20.08 12.82
C TYR A 295 8.66 -20.35 13.77
N PHE A 296 7.59 -19.58 13.61
CA PHE A 296 6.30 -19.79 14.25
C PHE A 296 5.30 -20.24 13.20
N ILE A 297 4.57 -21.32 13.47
CA ILE A 297 3.60 -21.86 12.51
C ILE A 297 2.29 -21.09 12.66
N ARG A 298 1.99 -20.23 11.67
CA ARG A 298 0.73 -19.49 11.60
C ARG A 298 -0.39 -20.37 11.08
N GLU A 299 -0.15 -21.02 9.95
CA GLU A 299 -1.08 -21.91 9.25
C GLU A 299 -0.34 -23.09 8.63
N GLY A 300 -0.98 -24.25 8.60
CA GLY A 300 -0.42 -25.44 7.95
C GLY A 300 0.22 -26.44 8.93
N ARG A 301 0.93 -27.42 8.36
CA ARG A 301 1.52 -28.54 9.10
C ARG A 301 2.88 -28.90 8.56
N LEU A 302 3.82 -29.07 9.47
CA LEU A 302 5.19 -29.49 9.19
C LEU A 302 5.44 -30.87 9.80
N ALA A 303 6.19 -31.71 9.12
CA ALA A 303 6.68 -32.98 9.65
C ALA A 303 8.15 -32.82 10.07
N VAL A 304 8.48 -33.31 11.26
CA VAL A 304 9.86 -33.56 11.66
C VAL A 304 10.24 -34.92 11.09
N VAL A 305 11.24 -34.94 10.22
CA VAL A 305 11.62 -36.12 9.46
C VAL A 305 12.98 -36.64 9.93
N ALA A 306 13.17 -37.95 9.93
CA ALA A 306 14.46 -38.56 10.20
C ALA A 306 15.49 -38.26 9.09
N GLU A 307 16.72 -38.76 9.24
CA GLU A 307 17.80 -38.53 8.26
C GLU A 307 17.50 -39.14 6.88
N ASP A 308 16.64 -40.15 6.83
CA ASP A 308 16.20 -40.79 5.59
C ASP A 308 15.30 -39.90 4.71
N GLY A 309 14.79 -38.79 5.25
CA GLY A 309 13.88 -37.89 4.54
C GLY A 309 12.48 -38.47 4.32
N VAL A 310 12.15 -39.62 4.91
CA VAL A 310 10.86 -40.31 4.72
C VAL A 310 10.15 -40.58 6.04
N THR A 311 10.88 -41.02 7.08
CA THR A 311 10.27 -41.40 8.35
C THR A 311 9.85 -40.16 9.15
N GLN A 312 8.55 -40.01 9.38
CA GLN A 312 7.99 -38.90 10.17
C GLN A 312 8.06 -39.22 11.66
N LEU A 313 8.78 -38.39 12.42
CA LEU A 313 8.98 -38.53 13.86
C LEU A 313 7.90 -37.77 14.65
N ALA A 314 7.52 -36.59 14.18
CA ALA A 314 6.51 -35.75 14.81
C ALA A 314 5.85 -34.81 13.78
N VAL A 315 4.67 -34.30 14.09
CA VAL A 315 3.97 -33.30 13.28
C VAL A 315 3.80 -32.03 14.11
N LEU A 316 4.26 -30.91 13.57
CA LEU A 316 4.09 -29.57 14.14
C LEU A 316 2.95 -28.87 13.42
N GLY A 317 1.96 -28.41 14.18
CA GLY A 317 0.81 -27.65 13.69
C GLY A 317 0.82 -26.19 14.15
N GLU A 318 -0.27 -25.51 13.88
CA GLU A 318 -0.49 -24.10 14.19
C GLU A 318 -0.27 -23.77 15.68
N GLY A 319 0.35 -22.63 15.96
CA GLY A 319 0.69 -22.20 17.32
C GLY A 319 1.93 -22.90 17.92
N LEU A 320 2.51 -23.87 17.22
CA LEU A 320 3.84 -24.39 17.56
C LEU A 320 4.93 -23.58 16.87
N TYR A 321 6.15 -23.71 17.39
CA TYR A 321 7.33 -23.02 16.90
C TYR A 321 8.52 -23.98 16.91
N PHE A 322 9.58 -23.60 16.20
CA PHE A 322 10.82 -24.37 16.17
C PHE A 322 12.02 -23.48 15.80
N GLY A 323 13.22 -23.98 16.09
CA GLY A 323 14.48 -23.32 15.77
C GLY A 323 15.04 -22.46 16.90
N GLU A 324 14.39 -22.46 18.06
CA GLU A 324 14.81 -21.76 19.29
C GLU A 324 16.21 -22.16 19.77
N ILE A 325 16.57 -23.44 19.62
CA ILE A 325 17.86 -23.98 20.11
C ILE A 325 19.06 -23.35 19.40
N SER A 326 18.94 -23.04 18.10
CA SER A 326 20.06 -22.50 17.32
C SER A 326 20.29 -21.00 17.54
N LEU A 327 19.29 -20.30 18.09
CA LEU A 327 19.31 -18.85 18.30
C LEU A 327 19.94 -18.47 19.63
N ILE A 328 19.60 -19.22 20.68
CA ILE A 328 20.07 -18.97 22.04
C ILE A 328 21.39 -19.68 22.22
N ASN A 329 22.43 -18.94 22.58
CA ASN A 329 23.75 -19.53 22.83
C ASN A 329 23.78 -20.20 24.22
N ILE A 330 23.08 -21.33 24.34
CA ILE A 330 23.03 -22.11 25.58
C ILE A 330 24.40 -22.77 25.79
N LYS A 331 25.02 -22.47 26.93
CA LYS A 331 26.32 -23.04 27.32
C LYS A 331 26.18 -24.55 27.49
N GLY A 332 27.17 -25.32 27.03
CA GLY A 332 27.11 -26.79 27.06
C GLY A 332 26.24 -27.42 25.95
N ASN A 333 25.71 -26.64 25.01
CA ASN A 333 25.02 -27.19 23.83
C ASN A 333 26.01 -27.85 22.86
N ILE A 334 25.92 -29.18 22.74
CA ILE A 334 26.79 -30.01 21.90
C ILE A 334 26.60 -29.72 20.40
N ALA A 335 25.39 -29.32 20.00
CA ALA A 335 25.07 -29.02 18.61
C ALA A 335 25.45 -27.59 18.18
N GLY A 336 25.82 -26.72 19.13
CA GLY A 336 26.08 -25.31 18.89
C GLY A 336 24.91 -24.61 18.18
N ASN A 337 25.22 -23.79 17.18
CA ASN A 337 24.23 -23.07 16.38
C ASN A 337 23.62 -23.88 15.23
N ARG A 338 23.81 -25.21 15.18
CA ARG A 338 23.30 -26.05 14.09
C ARG A 338 21.88 -26.53 14.35
N ARG A 339 21.13 -26.76 13.27
CA ARG A 339 19.79 -27.35 13.31
C ARG A 339 19.85 -28.80 13.79
N THR A 340 18.94 -29.16 14.68
CA THR A 340 18.90 -30.49 15.33
C THR A 340 18.09 -31.52 14.53
N ALA A 341 17.16 -31.08 13.68
CA ALA A 341 16.25 -31.96 12.95
C ALA A 341 15.96 -31.47 11.51
N ASN A 342 15.47 -32.37 10.67
CA ASN A 342 14.92 -32.03 9.36
C ASN A 342 13.45 -31.67 9.50
N ILE A 343 13.03 -30.53 8.92
CA ILE A 343 11.64 -30.08 8.98
C ILE A 343 11.13 -29.91 7.56
N LEU A 344 10.06 -30.63 7.24
CA LEU A 344 9.45 -30.70 5.91
C LEU A 344 8.02 -30.16 5.98
N SER A 345 7.63 -29.31 5.04
CA SER A 345 6.23 -28.87 4.92
C SER A 345 5.39 -29.96 4.27
N ILE A 346 4.32 -30.40 4.95
CA ILE A 346 3.41 -31.43 4.42
C ILE A 346 2.52 -30.83 3.33
N GLY A 347 2.03 -29.62 3.57
CA GLY A 347 1.18 -28.85 2.67
C GLY A 347 1.80 -27.49 2.33
N TYR A 348 0.96 -26.56 1.89
CA TYR A 348 1.33 -25.15 1.95
C TYR A 348 1.25 -24.69 3.41
N SER A 349 2.35 -24.13 3.92
CA SER A 349 2.44 -23.67 5.32
C SER A 349 2.93 -22.23 5.37
N ASP A 350 2.30 -21.45 6.23
CA ASP A 350 2.68 -20.07 6.51
C ASP A 350 3.40 -19.98 7.84
N LEU A 351 4.63 -19.50 7.78
CA LEU A 351 5.49 -19.37 8.93
C LEU A 351 5.83 -17.89 9.13
N PHE A 352 5.91 -17.47 10.38
CA PHE A 352 6.62 -16.24 10.72
C PHE A 352 8.06 -16.57 11.03
N CYS A 353 8.97 -15.94 10.31
CA CYS A 353 10.40 -16.02 10.53
C CYS A 353 10.86 -14.86 11.41
N LEU A 354 11.65 -15.16 12.45
CA LEU A 354 12.35 -14.18 13.28
C LEU A 354 13.85 -14.45 13.25
N GLY A 355 14.64 -13.42 12.94
CA GLY A 355 16.10 -13.51 12.87
C GLY A 355 16.76 -13.59 14.25
N LYS A 356 17.98 -14.14 14.29
CA LYS A 356 18.81 -14.20 15.50
C LYS A 356 19.13 -12.83 16.08
N GLU A 357 19.54 -11.91 15.22
CA GLU A 357 19.94 -10.55 15.60
C GLU A 357 18.73 -9.78 16.11
N ASP A 358 17.64 -9.80 15.35
CA ASP A 358 16.34 -9.24 15.72
C ASP A 358 15.83 -9.71 17.08
N LEU A 359 15.94 -11.01 17.34
CA LEU A 359 15.54 -11.59 18.62
C LEU A 359 16.51 -11.18 19.74
N ALA A 360 17.81 -11.18 19.49
CA ALA A 360 18.82 -10.82 20.49
C ALA A 360 18.66 -9.37 20.96
N GLU A 361 18.34 -8.44 20.06
CA GLU A 361 18.02 -7.05 20.40
C GLU A 361 16.83 -6.96 21.34
N VAL A 362 15.72 -7.63 21.02
CA VAL A 362 14.51 -7.63 21.87
C VAL A 362 14.80 -8.26 23.23
N LEU A 363 15.53 -9.38 23.25
CA LEU A 363 15.87 -10.07 24.50
C LEU A 363 16.86 -9.29 25.37
N ALA A 364 17.63 -8.36 24.81
CA ALA A 364 18.48 -7.45 25.56
C ALA A 364 17.65 -6.40 26.33
N GLU A 365 16.55 -5.94 25.75
CA GLU A 365 15.62 -5.00 26.39
C GLU A 365 14.70 -5.68 27.42
N PHE A 366 14.40 -6.98 27.25
CA PHE A 366 13.47 -7.73 28.09
C PHE A 366 14.11 -8.98 28.74
N PRO A 367 14.83 -8.83 29.88
CA PRO A 367 15.52 -9.93 30.54
C PRO A 367 14.63 -11.10 30.98
N CYS A 368 13.39 -10.83 31.41
CA CYS A 368 12.43 -11.87 31.81
C CYS A 368 12.08 -12.79 30.65
N ALA A 369 11.86 -12.23 29.45
CA ALA A 369 11.57 -12.99 28.24
C ALA A 369 12.78 -13.84 27.83
N ARG A 370 14.00 -13.29 27.98
CA ARG A 370 15.25 -14.02 27.73
C ARG A 370 15.38 -15.24 28.63
N ALA A 371 15.18 -15.06 29.94
CA ALA A 371 15.26 -16.15 30.91
C ALA A 371 14.22 -17.25 30.63
N ALA A 372 12.99 -16.88 30.27
CA ALA A 372 11.94 -17.83 29.89
C ALA A 372 12.33 -18.64 28.64
N MET A 373 12.93 -17.98 27.63
CA MET A 373 13.37 -18.66 26.41
C MET A 373 14.56 -19.58 26.65
N GLU A 374 15.55 -19.14 27.43
CA GLU A 374 16.72 -19.95 27.84
C GLU A 374 16.30 -21.18 28.65
N ALA A 375 15.35 -21.02 29.58
CA ALA A 375 14.79 -22.14 30.35
C ALA A 375 14.14 -23.18 29.45
N LYS A 376 13.33 -22.73 28.47
CA LYS A 376 12.67 -23.64 27.54
C LYS A 376 13.65 -24.32 26.59
N GLY A 377 14.66 -23.60 26.12
CA GLY A 377 15.73 -24.17 25.29
C GLY A 377 16.54 -25.24 26.04
N ARG A 378 16.82 -25.04 27.33
CA ARG A 378 17.49 -26.05 28.18
C ARG A 378 16.64 -27.30 28.36
N GLU A 379 15.35 -27.14 28.65
CA GLU A 379 14.40 -28.27 28.77
C GLU A 379 14.41 -29.14 27.49
N LEU A 380 14.40 -28.50 26.31
CA LEU A 380 14.44 -29.19 25.03
C LEU A 380 15.78 -29.87 24.75
N LEU A 381 16.91 -29.22 25.07
CA LEU A 381 18.24 -29.82 24.90
C LEU A 381 18.46 -31.02 25.84
N GLN A 382 17.95 -30.95 27.07
CA GLN A 382 17.97 -32.07 28.02
C GLN A 382 17.13 -33.23 27.51
N GLY A 383 15.90 -32.97 27.03
CA GLY A 383 15.03 -33.99 26.44
C GLY A 383 15.64 -34.69 25.22
N MET A 384 16.51 -34.01 24.48
CA MET A 384 17.25 -34.57 23.34
C MET A 384 18.58 -35.23 23.72
N GLY A 385 19.01 -35.17 24.99
CA GLY A 385 20.33 -35.65 25.44
C GLY A 385 21.50 -34.88 24.81
N ARG A 386 21.29 -33.59 24.45
CA ARG A 386 22.28 -32.74 23.76
C ARG A 386 22.84 -31.60 24.62
N LEU A 387 22.53 -31.61 25.91
CA LEU A 387 23.10 -30.70 26.89
C LEU A 387 24.16 -31.43 27.71
N ASP A 388 25.40 -30.95 27.67
CA ASP A 388 26.43 -31.38 28.60
C ASP A 388 26.36 -30.47 29.84
N THR A 389 25.74 -30.97 30.90
CA THR A 389 25.58 -30.25 32.18
C THR A 389 26.91 -29.99 32.89
N GLY A 390 27.93 -30.83 32.65
CA GLY A 390 29.28 -30.61 33.16
C GLY A 390 30.00 -29.48 32.43
N ALA A 391 29.87 -29.44 31.10
CA ALA A 391 30.37 -28.32 30.30
C ALA A 391 29.62 -27.02 30.58
N GLU A 392 28.29 -27.07 30.79
CA GLU A 392 27.48 -25.88 31.14
C GLU A 392 27.95 -25.27 32.46
N THR A 393 28.08 -26.07 33.51
CA THR A 393 28.51 -25.59 34.84
C THR A 393 29.94 -25.04 34.83
N THR A 394 30.86 -25.67 34.09
CA THR A 394 32.25 -25.17 33.98
C THR A 394 32.33 -23.87 33.19
N LEU A 395 31.59 -23.73 32.09
CA LEU A 395 31.50 -22.49 31.31
C LEU A 395 30.84 -21.37 32.10
N MET A 396 29.79 -21.66 32.86
CA MET A 396 29.16 -20.68 33.75
C MET A 396 30.10 -20.22 34.87
N ALA A 397 30.87 -21.14 35.46
CA ALA A 397 31.85 -20.80 36.48
C ALA A 397 32.99 -19.93 35.92
N ALA A 398 33.47 -20.25 34.71
CA ALA A 398 34.51 -19.46 34.05
C ALA A 398 34.04 -18.04 33.71
N GLU A 399 32.78 -17.87 33.28
CA GLU A 399 32.22 -16.55 32.97
C GLU A 399 31.94 -15.74 34.22
N ALA A 400 31.42 -16.35 35.28
CA ALA A 400 31.26 -15.69 36.57
C ALA A 400 32.62 -15.21 37.14
N GLU A 401 33.70 -15.98 36.93
CA GLU A 401 35.04 -15.54 37.30
C GLU A 401 35.52 -14.39 36.38
N ALA A 402 35.27 -14.47 35.07
CA ALA A 402 35.61 -13.38 34.14
C ALA A 402 34.88 -12.07 34.47
N GLU A 403 33.59 -12.13 34.81
CA GLU A 403 32.79 -10.97 35.26
C GLU A 403 33.37 -10.38 36.55
N ARG A 404 33.76 -11.23 37.52
CA ARG A 404 34.44 -10.76 38.74
C ARG A 404 35.77 -10.07 38.43
N GLN A 405 36.54 -10.58 37.48
CA GLN A 405 37.80 -9.95 37.05
C GLN A 405 37.54 -8.61 36.35
N LEU A 406 36.53 -8.53 35.48
CA LEU A 406 36.08 -7.28 34.86
C LEU A 406 35.69 -6.25 35.90
N GLN A 407 34.88 -6.63 36.89
CA GLN A 407 34.44 -5.72 37.95
C GLN A 407 35.61 -5.24 38.81
N LYS A 408 36.62 -6.08 39.08
CA LYS A 408 37.87 -5.68 39.74
C LYS A 408 38.65 -4.66 38.90
N LEU A 409 38.73 -4.88 37.58
CA LEU A 409 39.41 -3.97 36.65
C LEU A 409 38.70 -2.62 36.55
N GLU A 410 37.36 -2.61 36.52
CA GLU A 410 36.57 -1.37 36.54
C GLU A 410 36.83 -0.57 37.82
N VAL A 411 36.78 -1.21 39.00
CA VAL A 411 37.09 -0.54 40.27
C VAL A 411 38.52 -0.01 40.30
N ALA A 412 39.49 -0.75 39.75
CA ALA A 412 40.87 -0.30 39.65
C ALA A 412 41.02 0.90 38.70
N LEU A 413 40.30 0.89 37.57
CA LEU A 413 40.28 1.97 36.60
C LEU A 413 39.70 3.25 37.21
N ASP A 414 38.58 3.16 37.91
CA ASP A 414 37.97 4.29 38.63
C ASP A 414 38.92 4.85 39.69
N GLY A 415 39.65 3.98 40.39
CA GLY A 415 40.69 4.37 41.33
C GLY A 415 41.82 5.17 40.68
N LEU A 416 42.33 4.72 39.53
CA LEU A 416 43.37 5.41 38.77
C LEU A 416 42.87 6.75 38.21
N GLN A 417 41.65 6.81 37.67
CA GLN A 417 41.03 8.06 37.21
C GLN A 417 40.94 9.08 38.35
N THR A 418 40.55 8.63 39.54
CA THR A 418 40.48 9.49 40.73
C THR A 418 41.86 10.00 41.15
N GLN A 419 42.90 9.16 41.09
CA GLN A 419 44.28 9.57 41.38
C GLN A 419 44.82 10.57 40.35
N ALA A 420 44.58 10.32 39.05
CA ALA A 420 44.98 11.22 37.98
C ALA A 420 44.31 12.61 38.12
N ALA A 421 43.01 12.64 38.43
CA ALA A 421 42.29 13.89 38.70
C ALA A 421 42.89 14.67 39.88
N ARG A 422 43.28 13.97 40.96
CA ARG A 422 43.96 14.61 42.11
C ARG A 422 45.33 15.17 41.75
N LEU A 423 46.13 14.43 40.97
CA LEU A 423 47.46 14.89 40.52
C LEU A 423 47.36 16.10 39.59
N LEU A 424 46.40 16.10 38.66
CA LEU A 424 46.12 17.26 37.80
C LEU A 424 45.74 18.49 38.63
N ALA A 425 44.83 18.34 39.60
CA ALA A 425 44.46 19.44 40.50
C ALA A 425 45.65 19.95 41.34
N GLN A 426 46.54 19.06 41.79
CA GLN A 426 47.76 19.44 42.50
C GLN A 426 48.74 20.20 41.60
N LEU A 427 48.90 19.75 40.35
CA LEU A 427 49.75 20.43 39.36
C LEU A 427 49.21 21.81 39.02
N GLU A 428 47.91 21.94 38.76
CA GLU A 428 47.25 23.24 38.53
C GLU A 428 47.41 24.19 39.73
N ALA A 429 47.19 23.69 40.95
CA ALA A 429 47.40 24.48 42.16
C ALA A 429 48.86 24.91 42.34
N SER A 430 49.81 24.04 42.00
CA SER A 430 51.25 24.35 42.05
C SER A 430 51.64 25.39 41.00
N ALA A 431 51.12 25.27 39.78
CA ALA A 431 51.34 26.21 38.68
C ALA A 431 50.75 27.60 39.01
N LEU A 432 49.54 27.65 39.58
CA LEU A 432 48.93 28.89 40.08
C LEU A 432 49.78 29.55 41.18
N ARG A 433 50.29 28.77 42.15
CA ARG A 433 51.19 29.30 43.20
C ARG A 433 52.51 29.81 42.64
N MET A 434 53.06 29.14 41.63
CA MET A 434 54.27 29.60 40.93
C MET A 434 54.01 30.89 40.16
N ALA A 435 52.90 30.98 39.42
CA ALA A 435 52.50 32.19 38.69
C ALA A 435 52.30 33.39 39.64
N LEU A 436 51.62 33.20 40.77
CA LEU A 436 51.47 34.23 41.81
C LEU A 436 52.82 34.67 42.41
N ARG A 437 53.77 33.76 42.60
CA ARG A 437 55.11 34.10 43.08
C ARG A 437 55.91 34.91 42.06
N VAL A 438 55.80 34.60 40.78
CA VAL A 438 56.45 35.37 39.70
C VAL A 438 55.88 36.78 39.66
N GLN A 439 54.56 36.94 39.76
CA GLN A 439 53.90 38.25 39.78
C GLN A 439 54.23 39.11 41.02
N HIS A 440 54.71 38.50 42.11
CA HIS A 440 55.14 39.23 43.31
C HIS A 440 56.63 39.62 43.28
N LEU A 441 57.39 39.11 42.31
CA LEU A 441 58.81 39.39 42.10
C LEU A 441 59.07 40.39 40.96
N GLU A 442 58.03 40.73 40.19
CA GLU A 442 57.94 41.88 39.28
C GLU A 442 57.28 43.06 40.00
#